data_AF-A0A7C9P2V1-F1
#
_entry.id   AF-A0A7C9P2V1-F1
#
_cell.length_a   1.000
_cell.length_b   1.000
_cell.length_c   1.000
_cell.angle_alpha   90.00
_cell.angle_beta   90.00
_cell.angle_gamma   90.00
#
_symmetry.space_group_name_H-M   'P 1'
#
loop_
_entity.id
_entity.type
_entity.pdbx_description
1 polymer ?
#
loop_
_entity_poly.entity_id
_entity_poly.type
_entity_poly.pdbx_seq_one_letter_code
_entity_poly.pdbx_strand_id
1 'polypeptide(L)'
;MIGLSRGVLVFFLAGMFGIAYLDYSTGKDLAVWGLYLIPVGIASWMGGIRAGALLSVVSCVLMFVIGIYGGNMFASTGYFLLGILNRLVALFLLTWLASYLYRRQMLESTLKSYEECMDYLHVSPSKEADPAANDPVATSGPVQVNTPSDQGR
;
A
#
# COMPACT_ATOMS: atom_id res chain seq x y z
N MET A 1 -4.76 4.79 -0.06
CA MET A 1 -4.64 3.31 -0.11
C MET A 1 -4.73 2.91 -1.57
N ILE A 2 -3.62 2.52 -2.20
CA ILE A 2 -3.63 2.05 -3.59
C ILE A 2 -4.43 0.74 -3.59
N GLY A 3 -5.61 0.75 -4.21
CA GLY A 3 -6.38 -0.47 -4.41
C GLY A 3 -5.56 -1.37 -5.31
N LEU A 4 -4.98 -2.43 -4.76
CA LEU A 4 -4.25 -3.43 -5.55
C LEU A 4 -5.24 -3.97 -6.58
N SER A 5 -5.03 -3.64 -7.86
CA SER A 5 -5.93 -4.09 -8.91
C SER A 5 -5.88 -5.61 -8.95
N ARG A 6 -7.03 -6.25 -9.25
CA ARG A 6 -7.12 -7.71 -9.34
C ARG A 6 -6.02 -8.31 -10.22
N GLY A 7 -5.63 -7.61 -11.30
CA GLY A 7 -4.54 -8.01 -12.19
C GLY A 7 -3.15 -8.05 -11.53
N VAL A 8 -2.82 -7.10 -10.66
CA VAL A 8 -1.53 -7.07 -9.94
C VAL A 8 -1.43 -8.24 -8.96
N LEU A 9 -2.52 -8.55 -8.26
CA LEU A 9 -2.56 -9.70 -7.34
C LEU A 9 -2.38 -11.02 -8.11
N VAL A 10 -3.07 -11.17 -9.23
CA VAL A 10 -2.92 -12.35 -10.11
C VAL A 10 -1.50 -12.48 -10.65
N PHE A 11 -0.86 -11.36 -11.02
CA PHE A 11 0.55 -11.36 -11.48
C PHE A 11 1.50 -11.90 -10.39
N PHE A 12 1.37 -11.42 -9.16
CA PHE A 12 2.21 -11.92 -8.06
C PHE A 12 1.92 -13.38 -7.71
N LEU A 13 0.65 -13.79 -7.74
CA LEU A 13 0.27 -15.20 -7.57
C LEU A 13 0.91 -16.08 -8.65
N ALA A 14 0.80 -15.69 -9.92
CA ALA A 14 1.43 -16.41 -11.04
C ALA A 14 2.95 -16.51 -10.87
N GLY A 15 3.60 -15.41 -10.44
CA GLY A 15 5.02 -15.41 -10.10
C GLY A 15 5.36 -16.39 -8.99
N MET A 16 4.55 -16.46 -7.92
CA MET A 16 4.74 -17.44 -6.84
C MET A 16 4.61 -18.88 -7.32
N PHE A 17 3.64 -19.18 -8.18
CA PHE A 17 3.54 -20.51 -8.79
C PHE A 17 4.75 -20.84 -9.67
N GLY A 18 5.30 -19.86 -10.38
CA GLY A 18 6.55 -20.03 -11.12
C GLY A 18 7.74 -20.35 -10.21
N ILE A 19 7.89 -19.62 -9.10
CA ILE A 19 8.92 -19.89 -8.09
C ILE A 19 8.73 -21.27 -7.47
N ALA A 20 7.48 -21.66 -7.20
CA ALA A 20 7.15 -22.97 -6.67
C ALA A 20 7.48 -24.12 -7.63
N TYR A 21 7.22 -23.93 -8.92
CA TYR A 21 7.64 -24.87 -9.93
C TYR A 21 9.17 -25.00 -9.99
N LEU A 22 9.90 -23.89 -9.89
CA LEU A 22 11.36 -23.90 -9.81
C LEU A 22 11.87 -24.60 -8.55
N ASP A 23 11.27 -24.34 -7.40
CA ASP A 23 11.60 -24.98 -6.12
C ASP A 23 11.38 -26.50 -6.19
N TYR A 24 10.30 -26.93 -6.86
CA TYR A 24 10.06 -28.34 -7.14
C TYR A 24 11.09 -28.94 -8.12
N SER A 25 11.43 -28.24 -9.21
CA SER A 25 12.34 -28.76 -10.25
C SER A 25 13.81 -28.78 -9.81
N THR A 26 14.22 -27.80 -9.01
CA THR A 26 15.60 -27.69 -8.52
C THR A 26 15.90 -28.74 -7.45
N GLY A 27 14.85 -29.29 -6.84
CA GLY A 27 14.98 -30.37 -5.86
C GLY A 27 15.68 -29.91 -4.59
N LYS A 28 16.40 -30.83 -3.96
CA LYS A 28 16.89 -30.69 -2.57
C LYS A 28 18.18 -29.86 -2.46
N ASP A 29 18.85 -29.62 -3.58
CA ASP A 29 20.21 -29.09 -3.59
C ASP A 29 20.25 -27.56 -3.49
N LEU A 30 19.14 -26.88 -3.83
CA LEU A 30 19.04 -25.43 -3.76
C LEU A 30 17.80 -25.00 -2.98
N ALA A 31 18.00 -24.22 -1.93
CA ALA A 31 16.92 -23.68 -1.12
C ALA A 31 16.38 -22.39 -1.79
N VAL A 32 15.38 -22.54 -2.66
CA VAL A 32 14.78 -21.45 -3.46
C VAL A 32 13.82 -20.57 -2.63
N TRP A 33 13.62 -20.88 -1.35
CA TRP A 33 12.66 -20.21 -0.46
C TRP A 33 12.83 -18.68 -0.36
N GLY A 34 14.06 -18.17 -0.50
CA GLY A 34 14.34 -16.74 -0.46
C GLY A 34 13.68 -15.95 -1.60
N LEU A 35 13.44 -16.59 -2.75
CA LEU A 35 12.79 -15.95 -3.90
C LEU A 35 11.32 -15.59 -3.62
N TYR A 36 10.68 -16.28 -2.67
CA TYR A 36 9.32 -15.95 -2.25
C TYR A 36 9.24 -14.64 -1.46
N LEU A 37 10.35 -14.12 -0.94
CA LEU A 37 10.39 -12.81 -0.26
C LEU A 37 10.08 -11.67 -1.22
N ILE A 38 10.44 -11.80 -2.50
CA ILE A 38 10.27 -10.75 -3.51
C ILE A 38 8.79 -10.46 -3.78
N PRO A 39 7.95 -11.42 -4.23
CA PRO A 39 6.55 -11.15 -4.48
C PRO A 39 5.79 -10.75 -3.22
N VAL A 40 6.12 -11.34 -2.06
CA VAL A 40 5.50 -10.98 -0.77
C VAL A 40 5.86 -9.55 -0.35
N GLY A 41 7.14 -9.19 -0.43
CA GLY A 41 7.64 -7.86 -0.09
C GLY A 41 7.02 -6.78 -0.96
N ILE A 42 7.04 -6.98 -2.28
CA ILE A 42 6.47 -6.00 -3.22
C ILE A 42 4.95 -5.89 -3.04
N ALA A 43 4.23 -7.01 -2.91
CA ALA A 43 2.79 -6.98 -2.67
C ALA A 43 2.42 -6.33 -1.33
N SER A 44 3.24 -6.52 -0.29
CA SER A 44 3.08 -5.83 1.00
C SER A 44 3.31 -4.33 0.87
N TRP A 45 4.30 -3.91 0.07
CA TRP A 45 4.57 -2.49 -0.16
C TRP A 45 3.45 -1.79 -0.94
N MET A 46 2.93 -2.45 -1.99
CA MET A 46 1.90 -1.88 -2.85
C MET A 46 0.48 -1.99 -2.28
N GLY A 47 0.14 -3.14 -1.70
CA GLY A 47 -1.21 -3.47 -1.21
C GLY A 47 -1.36 -3.39 0.31
N GLY A 48 -0.29 -3.05 1.02
CA GLY A 48 -0.26 -3.00 2.48
C GLY A 48 -0.31 -4.38 3.15
N ILE A 49 -0.49 -4.35 4.47
CA ILE A 49 -0.39 -5.53 5.34
C ILE A 49 -1.34 -6.67 4.95
N ARG A 50 -2.54 -6.35 4.44
CA ARG A 50 -3.54 -7.36 4.06
C ARG A 50 -3.10 -8.18 2.85
N ALA A 51 -2.55 -7.52 1.83
CA ALA A 51 -2.05 -8.18 0.63
C ALA A 51 -0.80 -9.02 0.95
N GLY A 52 0.14 -8.45 1.71
CA GLY A 52 1.33 -9.18 2.15
C GLY A 52 0.99 -10.41 3.01
N ALA A 53 0.01 -10.30 3.92
CA ALA A 53 -0.43 -11.41 4.77
C ALA A 53 -1.11 -12.54 3.97
N LEU A 54 -1.90 -12.21 2.96
CA LEU A 54 -2.49 -13.24 2.09
C LEU A 54 -1.40 -13.98 1.30
N LEU A 55 -0.44 -13.24 0.72
CA LEU A 55 0.64 -13.87 -0.05
C LEU A 55 1.61 -14.66 0.83
N SER A 56 1.86 -14.24 2.09
CA SER A 56 2.70 -15.01 3.01
C SER A 56 2.08 -16.36 3.36
N VAL A 57 0.76 -16.39 3.58
CA VAL A 57 0.01 -17.64 3.81
C VAL A 57 0.07 -18.53 2.58
N VAL A 58 -0.20 -17.97 1.39
CA VAL A 58 -0.10 -18.72 0.12
C VAL A 58 1.31 -19.29 -0.07
N SER A 59 2.35 -18.48 0.11
CA SER A 59 3.76 -18.91 0.08
C SER A 59 4.01 -20.12 0.99
N CYS A 60 3.56 -20.04 2.23
CA CYS A 60 3.73 -21.07 3.22
C CYS A 60 3.03 -22.37 2.81
N VAL A 61 1.83 -22.28 2.22
CA VAL A 61 1.09 -23.43 1.71
C VAL A 61 1.82 -24.07 0.53
N LEU A 62 2.32 -23.28 -0.44
CA LEU A 62 3.09 -23.83 -1.55
C LEU A 62 4.36 -24.53 -1.07
N MET A 63 5.12 -23.92 -0.16
CA MET A 63 6.30 -24.54 0.44
C MET A 63 5.98 -25.83 1.21
N PHE A 64 4.85 -25.87 1.93
CA PHE A 64 4.39 -27.06 2.63
C PHE A 64 4.08 -28.19 1.64
N VAL A 65 3.35 -27.88 0.57
CA VAL A 65 3.00 -28.82 -0.50
C VAL A 65 4.26 -29.35 -1.18
N ILE A 66 5.16 -28.46 -1.62
CA ILE A 66 6.45 -28.86 -2.21
C ILE A 66 7.24 -29.70 -1.21
N GLY A 67 7.19 -29.38 0.07
CA GLY A 67 7.90 -30.14 1.09
C GLY A 67 7.43 -31.59 1.22
N ILE A 68 6.13 -31.84 1.03
CA ILE A 68 5.55 -33.18 1.01
C ILE A 68 5.89 -33.91 -0.30
N TYR A 69 5.67 -33.27 -1.45
CA TYR A 69 5.80 -33.92 -2.77
C TYR A 69 7.24 -33.98 -3.28
N GLY A 70 8.11 -33.05 -2.86
CA GLY A 70 9.54 -33.01 -3.19
C GLY A 70 10.38 -34.01 -2.39
N GLY A 71 9.76 -34.79 -1.51
CA GLY A 71 10.40 -35.89 -0.79
C GLY A 71 11.46 -35.43 0.21
N ASN A 72 11.15 -34.41 1.01
CA ASN A 72 12.09 -33.88 2.00
C ASN A 72 12.58 -34.96 2.98
N MET A 73 13.91 -35.03 3.11
CA MET A 73 14.68 -35.92 3.99
C MET A 73 14.68 -35.46 5.46
N PHE A 74 13.59 -34.90 5.97
CA PHE A 74 13.54 -34.65 7.41
C PHE A 74 13.37 -35.99 8.12
N ALA A 75 14.42 -36.40 8.83
CA ALA A 75 14.40 -37.63 9.64
C ALA A 75 13.29 -37.63 10.70
N SER A 76 12.71 -36.45 11.04
CA SER A 76 11.52 -36.34 11.87
C SER A 76 10.57 -35.24 11.38
N THR A 77 9.27 -35.53 11.45
CA THR A 77 8.16 -34.60 11.13
C THR A 77 8.24 -33.28 11.91
N GLY A 78 8.84 -33.30 13.11
CA GLY A 78 9.00 -32.12 13.96
C GLY A 78 9.90 -31.04 13.36
N TYR A 79 11.06 -31.43 12.80
CA TYR A 79 11.98 -30.46 12.18
C TYR A 79 11.40 -29.83 10.92
N PHE A 80 10.62 -30.60 10.15
CA PHE A 80 9.89 -30.08 8.99
C PHE A 80 8.91 -28.98 9.40
N LEU A 81 8.10 -29.25 10.43
CA LEU A 81 7.09 -28.30 10.91
C LEU A 81 7.72 -27.02 11.47
N LEU A 82 8.82 -27.15 12.22
CA LEU A 82 9.60 -26.00 12.71
C LEU A 82 10.21 -25.18 11.57
N GLY A 83 10.71 -25.84 10.52
CA GLY A 83 11.25 -25.15 9.33
C GLY A 83 10.19 -24.31 8.62
N ILE A 84 8.99 -24.86 8.44
CA ILE A 84 7.86 -24.13 7.84
C ILE A 84 7.39 -22.99 8.75
N LEU A 85 7.29 -23.23 10.05
CA LEU A 85 6.89 -22.21 11.01
C LEU A 85 7.88 -21.04 11.03
N ASN A 86 9.18 -21.32 11.01
CA ASN A 86 10.23 -20.29 10.95
C ASN A 86 10.10 -19.43 9.68
N ARG A 87 9.84 -20.06 8.52
CA ARG A 87 9.62 -19.34 7.26
C ARG A 87 8.35 -18.50 7.29
N LEU A 88 7.26 -19.02 7.85
CA LEU A 88 6.02 -18.28 8.02
C LEU A 88 6.24 -17.03 8.88
N VAL A 89 6.93 -17.18 10.02
CA VAL A 89 7.28 -16.08 10.91
C VAL A 89 8.16 -15.05 10.19
N ALA A 90 9.16 -15.49 9.43
CA ALA A 90 10.00 -14.60 8.64
C ALA A 90 9.21 -13.79 7.59
N LEU A 91 8.29 -14.43 6.87
CA LEU A 91 7.42 -13.75 5.90
C LEU A 91 6.44 -12.78 6.56
N PHE A 92 5.93 -13.11 7.74
CA PHE A 92 5.10 -12.22 8.55
C PHE A 92 5.89 -11.02 9.05
N LEU A 93 7.09 -11.24 9.56
CA LEU A 93 8.00 -10.17 9.99
C LEU A 93 8.35 -9.25 8.81
N LEU A 94 8.62 -9.81 7.63
CA LEU A 94 8.85 -9.01 6.42
C LEU A 94 7.63 -8.17 6.05
N THR A 95 6.44 -8.77 6.06
CA THR A 95 5.18 -8.09 5.76
C THR A 95 4.94 -6.93 6.73
N TRP A 96 5.16 -7.18 8.03
CA TRP A 96 5.04 -6.19 9.09
C TRP A 96 6.07 -5.08 8.95
N LEU A 97 7.34 -5.41 8.70
CA LEU A 97 8.42 -4.45 8.51
C LEU A 97 8.19 -3.57 7.28
N ALA A 98 7.79 -4.16 6.15
CA ALA A 98 7.43 -3.41 4.94
C ALA A 98 6.27 -2.45 5.21
N SER A 99 5.24 -2.91 5.94
CA SER A 99 4.11 -2.07 6.33
C SER A 99 4.52 -0.95 7.30
N TYR A 100 5.48 -1.22 8.18
CA TYR A 100 6.00 -0.24 9.13
C TYR A 100 6.81 0.86 8.44
N LEU A 101 7.73 0.48 7.55
CA LEU A 101 8.54 1.41 6.76
C LEU A 101 7.67 2.29 5.86
N TYR A 102 6.63 1.72 5.26
CA TYR A 102 5.68 2.48 4.46
C TYR A 102 4.96 3.57 5.29
N ARG A 103 4.54 3.26 6.53
CA ARG A 103 3.93 4.26 7.42
C ARG A 103 4.91 5.38 7.81
N ARG A 104 6.18 5.05 8.01
CA ARG A 104 7.24 6.02 8.33
C ARG A 104 7.46 7.02 7.20
N GLN A 105 7.61 6.54 5.97
CA GLN A 105 7.79 7.40 4.79
C GLN A 105 6.59 8.32 4.55
N MET A 106 5.37 7.84 4.80
CA MET A 106 4.16 8.65 4.69
C MET A 106 4.12 9.80 5.71
N LEU A 107 4.61 9.56 6.94
CA LEU A 107 4.67 10.60 7.98
C LEU A 107 5.69 11.69 7.63
N GLU A 108 6.86 11.32 7.14
CA GLU A 108 7.90 12.29 6.76
C GLU A 108 7.45 13.19 5.59
N SER A 109 6.82 12.60 4.57
CA SER A 109 6.26 13.39 3.46
C SER A 109 5.15 14.34 3.93
N THR A 110 4.31 13.89 4.86
CA THR A 110 3.26 14.71 5.45
C THR A 110 3.84 15.87 6.28
N LEU A 111 4.85 15.60 7.12
CA LEU A 111 5.54 16.63 7.91
C LEU A 111 6.20 17.69 7.02
N LYS A 112 6.86 17.27 5.94
CA LYS A 112 7.48 18.19 4.99
C LYS A 112 6.46 19.09 4.30
N SER A 113 5.27 18.56 3.96
CA SER A 113 4.16 19.38 3.45
C SER A 113 3.62 20.37 4.49
N TYR A 114 3.60 20.00 5.78
CA TYR A 114 3.21 20.93 6.84
C TYR A 114 4.23 22.05 7.06
N GLU A 115 5.53 21.76 7.00
CA GLU A 115 6.60 22.77 7.08
C GLU A 115 6.50 23.78 5.93
N GLU A 116 6.30 23.31 4.69
CA GLU A 116 6.09 24.20 3.53
C GLU A 116 4.85 25.09 3.71
N CYS A 117 3.70 24.53 4.12
CA CYS A 117 2.48 25.33 4.38
C CYS A 117 2.66 26.37 5.51
N MET A 118 3.39 26.01 6.58
CA MET A 118 3.68 26.95 7.67
C MET A 118 4.58 28.10 7.21
N ASP A 119 5.54 27.84 6.34
CA ASP A 119 6.40 28.87 5.76
C ASP A 119 5.57 29.85 4.90
N TYR A 120 4.62 29.34 4.10
CA TYR A 120 3.65 30.18 3.36
C TYR A 120 2.80 31.07 4.28
N LEU A 121 2.37 30.56 5.44
CA LEU A 121 1.59 31.32 6.41
C LEU A 121 2.41 32.42 7.09
N HIS A 122 3.69 32.19 7.36
CA HIS A 122 4.59 33.22 7.90
C HIS A 122 5.01 34.27 6.86
N VAL A 123 5.05 33.91 5.58
CA VAL A 123 5.37 34.81 4.45
C VAL A 123 4.14 35.54 3.89
N SER A 124 2.96 35.39 4.49
CA SER A 124 1.78 36.21 4.16
C SER A 124 1.60 37.35 5.19
N PRO A 125 2.42 38.42 5.17
CA PRO A 125 2.19 39.60 5.97
C PRO A 125 1.01 40.34 5.33
N SER A 126 -0.18 40.19 5.92
CA SER A 126 -1.20 41.26 6.05
C SER A 126 -1.52 42.13 4.81
N LYS A 127 -1.20 41.72 3.59
CA LYS A 127 -1.33 42.57 2.38
C LYS A 127 -2.78 42.77 1.94
N GLU A 128 -3.74 42.13 2.62
CA GLU A 128 -5.18 42.39 2.50
C GLU A 128 -5.74 43.32 3.58
N ALA A 129 -4.93 43.85 4.49
CA ALA A 129 -5.30 45.01 5.29
C ALA A 129 -4.85 46.29 4.56
N ASP A 130 -5.35 46.51 3.34
CA ASP A 130 -5.38 47.84 2.75
C ASP A 130 -6.73 48.50 3.10
N PRO A 131 -6.80 49.33 4.16
CA PRO A 131 -8.02 50.06 4.52
C PRO A 131 -8.38 51.19 3.53
N ALA A 132 -7.76 51.27 2.35
CA ALA A 132 -7.99 52.34 1.37
C ALA A 132 -9.17 52.12 0.42
N ALA A 133 -9.96 51.04 0.53
CA ALA A 133 -11.24 50.91 -0.18
C ALA A 133 -12.43 51.39 0.69
N ASN A 134 -12.26 52.51 1.37
CA ASN A 134 -13.35 53.31 1.92
C ASN A 134 -13.69 54.40 0.90
N ASP A 135 -14.42 54.02 -0.16
CA ASP A 135 -15.18 54.97 -0.96
C ASP A 135 -16.66 54.87 -0.55
N PRO A 136 -17.20 55.83 0.21
CA PRO A 136 -18.62 55.98 0.40
C PRO A 136 -19.20 56.71 -0.83
N VAL A 137 -19.37 56.00 -1.94
CA VAL A 137 -20.21 56.52 -3.05
C VAL A 137 -21.58 55.87 -2.96
N ALA A 138 -22.46 56.64 -2.33
CA ALA A 138 -23.89 56.51 -2.43
C ALA A 138 -24.32 56.40 -3.91
N THR A 139 -25.04 55.34 -4.25
CA THR A 139 -26.14 55.43 -5.21
C THR A 139 -27.08 54.25 -5.02
N SER A 140 -28.04 54.46 -4.13
CA SER A 140 -29.32 53.74 -4.09
C SER A 140 -30.04 53.92 -5.42
N GLY A 141 -29.81 53.02 -6.36
CA GLY A 141 -30.71 52.78 -7.50
C GLY A 141 -31.78 51.76 -7.11
N PRO A 142 -33.06 51.96 -7.44
CA PRO A 142 -34.11 50.99 -7.12
C PRO A 142 -33.86 49.69 -7.89
N VAL A 143 -33.78 48.58 -7.15
CA VAL A 143 -33.76 47.22 -7.69
C VAL A 143 -35.08 46.98 -8.44
N GLN A 144 -35.00 46.97 -9.77
CA GLN A 144 -36.07 46.50 -10.65
C GLN A 144 -36.23 44.99 -10.45
N VAL A 145 -37.29 44.60 -9.74
CA VAL A 145 -37.77 43.23 -9.63
C VAL A 145 -38.37 42.84 -10.98
N ASN A 146 -37.58 42.18 -11.83
CA ASN A 146 -38.10 41.51 -13.01
C ASN A 146 -38.72 40.18 -12.59
N THR A 147 -40.03 40.20 -12.40
CA THR A 147 -40.88 39.02 -12.33
C THR A 147 -41.08 38.47 -13.75
N PRO A 148 -40.70 37.22 -14.08
CA PRO A 148 -41.17 36.58 -15.28
C PRO A 148 -42.59 36.06 -15.01
N SER A 149 -43.56 36.85 -15.47
CA SER A 149 -44.92 36.39 -15.77
C SER A 149 -44.92 35.74 -17.15
N ASP A 150 -45.05 34.41 -17.20
CA ASP A 150 -45.75 33.66 -18.27
C ASP A 150 -45.77 32.19 -17.82
N GLN A 151 -46.89 31.54 -17.49
CA GLN A 151 -48.22 31.47 -18.09
C GLN A 151 -48.22 30.76 -19.45
N GLY A 152 -48.67 29.50 -19.44
CA GLY A 152 -49.34 28.88 -20.58
C GLY A 152 -48.57 27.83 -21.37
N ARG A 153 -48.66 26.55 -20.97
CA ARG A 153 -49.55 25.52 -21.56
C ARG A 153 -49.18 24.13 -21.07
#